data_AF-A0A5R9H8M3-F1
#
_entry.id   AF-A0A5R9H8M3-F1
#
_cell.length_a   1.000
_cell.length_b   1.000
_cell.length_c   1.000
_cell.angle_alpha   90.00
_cell.angle_beta   90.00
_cell.angle_gamma   90.00
#
_symmetry.space_group_name_H-M   'P 1'
#
loop_
_entity.id
_entity.type
_entity.pdbx_description
1 polymer ?
#
loop_
_entity_poly.entity_id
_entity_poly.type
_entity_poly.pdbx_seq_one_letter_code
_entity_poly.pdbx_strand_id
1 'polypeptide(L)'
;MAYILSSLIAIAAAIIIFLTKYDADDSTFLTKLELAEKSFKIINDNYTPLYNDFTTMNFATLYANDNLPANISAVGNNANIVSSNGASYGSVEKDIKANILKAFQEENKTEIDKYTTTILILPNQRDIRYQLLPIVSGDKSRQGLDITASSGTGYKIIVDFSLDKTLLNKSAFTENRYKEICQNELFGDFFADYSSINQNFNLVLGGSKSDGKIACIVYK
;
A
#
# COMPACT_ATOMS: atom_id res chain seq x y z
N MET A 1 31.49 7.69 -17.32
CA MET A 1 31.28 7.00 -16.03
C MET A 1 29.77 6.84 -15.80
N ALA A 2 29.00 5.96 -16.45
CA ALA A 2 29.15 4.55 -16.81
C ALA A 2 28.96 3.52 -15.66
N TYR A 3 28.62 3.95 -14.43
CA TYR A 3 28.42 3.01 -13.30
C TYR A 3 27.15 3.21 -12.45
N ILE A 4 26.25 4.13 -12.80
CA ILE A 4 24.97 4.29 -12.07
C ILE A 4 23.77 3.80 -12.91
N LEU A 5 23.95 3.62 -14.22
CA LEU A 5 22.89 3.13 -15.11
C LEU A 5 22.83 1.59 -15.19
N SER A 6 23.90 0.88 -14.78
CA SER A 6 23.96 -0.60 -14.78
C SER A 6 23.40 -1.25 -13.50
N SER A 7 23.23 -0.50 -12.42
CA SER A 7 22.61 -0.99 -11.17
C SER A 7 21.08 -1.07 -11.26
N LEU A 8 20.44 -0.25 -12.10
CA LEU A 8 18.99 -0.32 -12.30
C LEU A 8 18.54 -1.54 -13.12
N ILE A 9 19.40 -2.03 -14.02
CA ILE A 9 19.13 -3.23 -14.84
C ILE A 9 19.48 -4.53 -14.06
N ALA A 10 20.39 -4.47 -13.07
CA ALA A 10 20.70 -5.61 -12.21
C ALA A 10 19.52 -6.01 -11.28
N ILE A 11 18.66 -5.06 -10.90
CA ILE A 11 17.43 -5.34 -10.14
C ILE A 11 16.44 -6.17 -10.99
N ALA A 12 16.47 -6.04 -12.32
CA ALA A 12 15.65 -6.84 -13.21
C ALA A 12 16.12 -8.31 -13.32
N ALA A 13 17.37 -8.62 -12.99
CA ALA A 13 17.91 -9.99 -13.04
C ALA A 13 17.64 -10.81 -11.76
N ALA A 14 17.46 -10.17 -10.60
CA ALA A 14 17.11 -10.86 -9.35
C ALA A 14 15.68 -11.45 -9.36
N ILE A 15 14.82 -10.96 -10.26
CA ILE A 15 13.45 -11.45 -10.50
C ILE A 15 13.46 -12.84 -11.17
N ILE A 16 14.57 -13.24 -11.81
CA ILE A 16 14.66 -14.48 -12.61
C ILE A 16 15.14 -15.70 -11.77
N ILE A 17 15.78 -15.50 -10.59
CA ILE A 17 16.45 -16.60 -9.86
C ILE A 17 15.57 -17.35 -8.83
N PHE A 18 14.47 -16.79 -8.29
CA PHE A 18 13.69 -17.50 -7.24
C PHE A 18 12.49 -18.32 -7.74
N LEU A 19 12.36 -18.53 -9.05
CA LEU A 19 11.31 -19.34 -9.68
C LEU A 19 11.54 -20.86 -9.64
N THR A 20 12.51 -21.40 -8.88
CA THR A 20 12.73 -22.86 -8.89
C THR A 20 13.03 -23.48 -7.53
N LYS A 21 12.05 -24.27 -7.05
CA LYS A 21 12.09 -25.38 -6.07
C LYS A 21 11.73 -25.04 -4.61
N TYR A 22 10.54 -25.44 -4.13
CA TYR A 22 10.32 -26.67 -3.32
C TYR A 22 8.86 -26.77 -2.78
N ASP A 23 8.15 -27.86 -3.14
CA ASP A 23 6.82 -28.37 -2.71
C ASP A 23 5.52 -27.74 -3.25
N ALA A 24 4.94 -28.30 -4.32
CA ALA A 24 3.95 -27.69 -5.23
C ALA A 24 2.71 -26.97 -4.63
N ASP A 25 2.24 -27.27 -3.42
CA ASP A 25 1.07 -26.58 -2.81
C ASP A 25 1.49 -25.56 -1.73
N ASP A 26 2.45 -25.92 -0.86
CA ASP A 26 3.05 -24.99 0.09
C ASP A 26 3.98 -23.97 -0.58
N SER A 27 4.67 -24.35 -1.64
CA SER A 27 5.50 -23.47 -2.48
C SER A 27 4.70 -22.35 -3.10
N THR A 28 3.47 -22.62 -3.56
CA THR A 28 2.63 -21.61 -4.18
C THR A 28 2.19 -20.59 -3.13
N PHE A 29 1.79 -21.06 -1.94
CA PHE A 29 1.51 -20.19 -0.80
C PHE A 29 2.74 -19.39 -0.37
N LEU A 30 3.88 -20.05 -0.12
CA LEU A 30 5.12 -19.41 0.33
C LEU A 30 5.62 -18.39 -0.69
N THR A 31 5.61 -18.72 -1.99
CA THR A 31 6.01 -17.79 -3.06
C THR A 31 5.11 -16.57 -3.09
N LYS A 32 3.78 -16.75 -2.96
CA LYS A 32 2.83 -15.63 -2.90
C LYS A 32 3.02 -14.80 -1.63
N LEU A 33 3.24 -15.44 -0.49
CA LEU A 33 3.48 -14.78 0.80
C LEU A 33 4.75 -13.93 0.72
N GLU A 34 5.87 -14.51 0.27
CA GLU A 34 7.13 -13.79 0.08
C GLU A 34 6.98 -12.60 -0.88
N LEU A 35 6.23 -12.77 -1.98
CA LEU A 35 5.97 -11.67 -2.91
C LEU A 35 5.15 -10.56 -2.24
N ALA A 36 4.17 -10.91 -1.41
CA ALA A 36 3.32 -9.95 -0.69
C ALA A 36 4.12 -9.20 0.37
N GLU A 37 4.97 -9.89 1.13
CA GLU A 37 5.90 -9.27 2.07
C GLU A 37 6.87 -8.31 1.36
N LYS A 38 7.47 -8.74 0.25
CA LYS A 38 8.39 -7.90 -0.54
C LYS A 38 7.70 -6.63 -1.00
N SER A 39 6.48 -6.74 -1.54
CA SER A 39 5.69 -5.60 -1.96
C SER A 39 5.35 -4.65 -0.82
N PHE A 40 4.94 -5.18 0.33
CA PHE A 40 4.68 -4.39 1.53
C PHE A 40 5.92 -3.61 1.98
N LYS A 41 7.09 -4.29 2.03
CA LYS A 41 8.36 -3.65 2.35
C LYS A 41 8.77 -2.60 1.32
N ILE A 42 8.62 -2.88 0.03
CA ILE A 42 8.87 -1.89 -1.04
C ILE A 42 8.01 -0.65 -0.83
N ILE A 43 6.73 -0.83 -0.50
CA ILE A 43 5.83 0.30 -0.23
C ILE A 43 6.35 1.14 0.93
N ASN A 44 6.70 0.48 2.03
CA ASN A 44 7.25 1.15 3.20
C ASN A 44 8.58 1.86 2.90
N ASP A 45 9.55 1.14 2.35
CA ASP A 45 10.95 1.59 2.28
C ASP A 45 11.19 2.57 1.13
N ASN A 46 10.43 2.48 0.03
CA ASN A 46 10.67 3.31 -1.15
C ASN A 46 9.69 4.48 -1.28
N TYR A 47 8.43 4.33 -0.84
CA TYR A 47 7.43 5.38 -1.04
C TYR A 47 7.23 6.28 0.17
N THR A 48 7.36 5.75 1.39
CA THR A 48 7.18 6.58 2.60
C THR A 48 8.28 7.64 2.78
N PRO A 49 9.56 7.41 2.40
CA PRO A 49 10.58 8.47 2.49
C PRO A 49 10.40 9.62 1.49
N LEU A 50 9.48 9.50 0.53
CA LEU A 50 9.15 10.59 -0.40
C LEU A 50 8.30 11.68 0.25
N TYR A 51 7.85 11.45 1.49
CA TYR A 51 7.06 12.40 2.27
C TYR A 51 7.90 13.00 3.40
N ASN A 52 7.88 14.33 3.47
CA ASN A 52 8.40 15.07 4.63
C ASN A 52 7.32 15.31 5.70
N ASP A 53 6.05 15.24 5.30
CA ASP A 53 4.86 15.35 6.16
C ASP A 53 3.85 14.28 5.71
N PHE A 54 3.44 13.44 6.66
CA PHE A 54 2.49 12.35 6.42
C PHE A 54 1.02 12.77 6.44
N THR A 55 0.66 14.01 6.77
CA THR A 55 -0.75 14.48 6.80
C THR A 55 -1.46 14.35 5.45
N THR A 56 -0.70 14.35 4.35
CA THR A 56 -1.20 14.25 2.98
C THR A 56 -0.82 12.94 2.30
N MET A 57 -0.30 11.96 3.04
CA MET A 57 0.16 10.70 2.47
C MET A 57 -0.99 9.92 1.83
N ASN A 58 -0.83 9.57 0.55
CA ASN A 58 -1.71 8.64 -0.17
C ASN A 58 -1.05 8.20 -1.50
N PHE A 59 -1.56 7.17 -2.15
CA PHE A 59 -0.99 6.75 -3.44
C PHE A 59 -1.33 7.68 -4.61
N ALA A 60 -2.38 8.50 -4.50
CA ALA A 60 -2.80 9.41 -5.58
C ALA A 60 -1.76 10.51 -5.82
N THR A 61 -1.20 11.11 -4.77
CA THR A 61 -0.16 12.14 -4.88
C THR A 61 1.15 11.56 -5.43
N LEU A 62 1.53 10.33 -5.05
CA LEU A 62 2.68 9.64 -5.64
C LEU A 62 2.50 9.42 -7.15
N TYR A 63 1.32 8.98 -7.56
CA TYR A 63 0.98 8.80 -8.97
C TYR A 63 0.99 10.12 -9.74
N ALA A 64 0.41 11.17 -9.17
CA ALA A 64 0.33 12.48 -9.79
C ALA A 64 1.69 13.14 -9.99
N ASN A 65 2.67 12.81 -9.14
CA ASN A 65 4.05 13.28 -9.22
C ASN A 65 4.98 12.30 -9.98
N ASP A 66 4.44 11.31 -10.70
CA ASP A 66 5.23 10.34 -11.48
C ASP A 66 6.25 9.53 -10.64
N ASN A 67 5.97 9.33 -9.35
CA ASN A 67 6.81 8.57 -8.42
C ASN A 67 6.49 7.07 -8.41
N LEU A 68 5.51 6.63 -9.21
CA LEU A 68 5.17 5.21 -9.38
C LEU A 68 5.75 4.66 -10.70
N PRO A 69 6.07 3.35 -10.78
CA PRO A 69 6.55 2.73 -12.01
C PRO A 69 5.60 2.92 -13.21
N ALA A 70 6.15 3.01 -14.42
CA ALA A 70 5.39 3.32 -15.65
C ALA A 70 4.30 2.29 -16.04
N ASN A 71 4.34 1.08 -15.49
CA ASN A 71 3.30 0.07 -15.68
C ASN A 71 2.15 0.17 -14.66
N ILE A 72 2.11 1.26 -13.90
CA ILE A 72 1.05 1.63 -12.96
C ILE A 72 0.29 2.84 -13.52
N SER A 73 -1.03 2.73 -13.59
CA SER A 73 -1.95 3.67 -14.25
C SER A 73 -3.23 3.85 -13.43
N ALA A 74 -3.87 5.00 -13.54
CA ALA A 74 -5.19 5.22 -12.93
C ALA A 74 -6.33 4.58 -13.74
N VAL A 75 -7.34 4.06 -13.04
CA VAL A 75 -8.57 3.54 -13.65
C VAL A 75 -9.74 4.45 -13.30
N GLY A 76 -10.17 5.24 -14.29
CA GLY A 76 -11.38 6.07 -14.19
C GLY A 76 -11.32 7.22 -13.18
N ASN A 77 -12.46 7.88 -12.97
CA ASN A 77 -12.57 9.14 -12.21
C ASN A 77 -12.47 9.00 -10.68
N ASN A 78 -12.38 7.78 -10.15
CA ASN A 78 -12.38 7.51 -8.70
C ASN A 78 -11.01 7.06 -8.17
N ALA A 79 -9.94 7.35 -8.92
CA ALA A 79 -8.55 7.32 -8.46
C ALA A 79 -8.01 5.97 -7.96
N ASN A 80 -8.57 4.82 -8.35
CA ASN A 80 -7.86 3.56 -8.14
C ASN A 80 -6.67 3.48 -9.09
N ILE A 81 -5.51 3.12 -8.54
CA ILE A 81 -4.27 2.97 -9.28
C ILE A 81 -4.01 1.47 -9.43
N VAL A 82 -3.91 1.01 -10.67
CA VAL A 82 -3.70 -0.40 -10.98
C VAL A 82 -2.52 -0.58 -11.91
N SER A 83 -1.99 -1.80 -11.93
CA SER A 83 -1.09 -2.16 -13.01
C SER A 83 -1.83 -2.24 -14.34
N SER A 84 -1.39 -1.43 -15.29
CA SER A 84 -1.68 -1.64 -16.70
C SER A 84 -0.67 -2.63 -17.28
N ASN A 85 -1.07 -3.25 -18.39
CA ASN A 85 -0.12 -3.96 -19.26
C ASN A 85 0.76 -2.95 -20.05
N GLY A 86 1.06 -1.77 -19.49
CA GLY A 86 1.68 -0.65 -20.18
C GLY A 86 0.74 0.15 -21.09
N ALA A 87 -0.58 -0.08 -21.00
CA ALA A 87 -1.57 0.70 -21.74
C ALA A 87 -1.74 2.08 -21.08
N SER A 88 -1.33 3.14 -21.77
CA SER A 88 -1.64 4.51 -21.34
C SER A 88 -3.09 4.84 -21.65
N TYR A 89 -3.78 5.45 -20.69
CA TYR A 89 -5.13 6.00 -20.89
C TYR A 89 -5.10 7.45 -21.42
N GLY A 90 -3.93 7.92 -21.86
CA GLY A 90 -3.76 9.16 -22.61
C GLY A 90 -4.25 10.40 -21.84
N SER A 91 -5.21 11.13 -22.41
CA SER A 91 -5.77 12.34 -21.81
C SER A 91 -6.40 12.10 -20.44
N VAL A 92 -6.97 10.91 -20.21
CA VAL A 92 -7.61 10.57 -18.92
C VAL A 92 -6.60 10.58 -17.78
N GLU A 93 -5.42 9.97 -17.97
CA GLU A 93 -4.37 9.97 -16.95
C GLU A 93 -3.87 11.38 -16.68
N LYS A 94 -3.69 12.16 -17.75
CA LYS A 94 -3.27 13.56 -17.64
C LYS A 94 -4.26 14.40 -16.84
N ASP A 95 -5.56 14.25 -17.10
CA ASP A 95 -6.62 14.97 -16.39
C ASP A 95 -6.70 14.54 -14.93
N ILE A 96 -6.60 13.24 -14.63
CA ILE A 96 -6.57 12.72 -13.25
C ILE A 96 -5.37 13.31 -12.49
N LYS A 97 -4.16 13.26 -13.06
CA LYS A 97 -2.96 13.82 -12.42
C LYS A 97 -3.11 15.32 -12.16
N ALA A 98 -3.61 16.06 -13.15
CA ALA A 98 -3.86 17.49 -13.01
C ALA A 98 -4.89 17.80 -11.91
N ASN A 99 -5.97 17.03 -11.83
CA ASN A 99 -7.01 17.19 -10.81
C ASN A 99 -6.50 16.87 -9.41
N ILE A 100 -5.68 15.82 -9.24
CA ILE A 100 -5.03 15.50 -7.96
C ILE A 100 -4.14 16.66 -7.54
N LEU A 101 -3.18 17.06 -8.39
CA LEU A 101 -2.24 18.15 -8.06
C LEU A 101 -2.98 19.43 -7.70
N LYS A 102 -4.02 19.79 -8.46
CA LYS A 102 -4.87 20.96 -8.19
C LYS A 102 -5.57 20.86 -6.83
N ALA A 103 -6.16 19.71 -6.50
CA ALA A 103 -6.85 19.50 -5.22
C ALA A 103 -5.92 19.74 -4.02
N PHE A 104 -4.69 19.22 -4.09
CA PHE A 104 -3.69 19.40 -3.02
C PHE A 104 -3.06 20.80 -3.02
N GLN A 105 -2.88 21.45 -4.17
CA GLN A 105 -2.41 22.84 -4.27
C GLN A 105 -3.42 23.86 -3.74
N GLU A 106 -4.71 23.62 -3.97
CA GLU A 106 -5.79 24.50 -3.53
C GLU A 106 -6.28 24.18 -2.10
N GLU A 107 -5.68 23.18 -1.44
CA GLU A 107 -6.10 22.69 -0.12
C GLU A 107 -7.60 22.37 -0.05
N ASN A 108 -8.18 21.94 -1.18
CA ASN A 108 -9.61 21.67 -1.29
C ASN A 108 -9.94 20.32 -0.62
N LYS A 109 -10.31 20.38 0.65
CA LYS A 109 -10.59 19.21 1.49
C LYS A 109 -11.52 18.18 0.83
N THR A 110 -12.61 18.63 0.22
CA THR A 110 -13.58 17.74 -0.44
C THR A 110 -12.97 16.95 -1.60
N GLU A 111 -12.08 17.57 -2.37
CA GLU A 111 -11.38 16.88 -3.46
C GLU A 111 -10.25 15.99 -2.93
N ILE A 112 -9.48 16.47 -1.94
CA ILE A 112 -8.42 15.69 -1.28
C ILE A 112 -8.99 14.39 -0.70
N ASP A 113 -10.15 14.46 -0.05
CA ASP A 113 -10.77 13.29 0.59
C ASP A 113 -11.11 12.18 -0.44
N LYS A 114 -11.44 12.54 -1.68
CA LYS A 114 -11.68 11.56 -2.77
C LYS A 114 -10.42 10.78 -3.14
N TYR A 115 -9.27 11.44 -3.13
CA TYR A 115 -7.99 10.86 -3.54
C TYR A 115 -7.23 10.18 -2.40
N THR A 116 -7.57 10.51 -1.15
CA THR A 116 -6.89 9.96 0.03
C THR A 116 -7.09 8.44 0.18
N THR A 117 -8.23 7.90 -0.28
CA THR A 117 -8.55 6.46 -0.18
C THR A 117 -8.08 5.62 -1.36
N THR A 118 -7.24 6.18 -2.23
CA THR A 118 -6.74 5.51 -3.43
C THR A 118 -6.07 4.17 -3.12
N ILE A 119 -6.53 3.13 -3.82
CA ILE A 119 -5.98 1.79 -3.78
C ILE A 119 -4.87 1.65 -4.82
N LEU A 120 -3.73 1.08 -4.42
CA LEU A 120 -2.67 0.62 -5.30
C LEU A 120 -2.78 -0.90 -5.52
N ILE A 121 -2.78 -1.33 -6.78
CA ILE A 121 -2.70 -2.73 -7.21
C ILE A 121 -1.43 -2.94 -8.02
N LEU A 122 -0.58 -3.86 -7.57
CA LEU A 122 0.73 -4.10 -8.18
C LEU A 122 0.66 -5.10 -9.35
N PRO A 123 1.62 -5.05 -10.31
CA PRO A 123 1.55 -5.80 -11.57
C PRO A 123 1.48 -7.31 -11.41
N ASN A 124 2.25 -7.84 -10.48
CA ASN A 124 2.35 -9.27 -10.21
C ASN A 124 1.42 -9.73 -9.06
N GLN A 125 0.56 -8.83 -8.56
CA GLN A 125 -0.29 -9.06 -7.39
C GLN A 125 -1.63 -8.35 -7.54
N ARG A 126 -2.39 -8.76 -8.55
CA ARG A 126 -3.69 -8.14 -8.86
C ARG A 126 -4.75 -8.40 -7.79
N ASP A 127 -4.56 -9.46 -7.02
CA ASP A 127 -5.47 -9.92 -5.97
C ASP A 127 -5.14 -9.33 -4.59
N ILE A 128 -4.10 -8.50 -4.50
CA ILE A 128 -3.70 -7.82 -3.26
C ILE A 128 -3.77 -6.30 -3.48
N ARG A 129 -4.44 -5.62 -2.57
CA ARG A 129 -4.71 -4.19 -2.61
C ARG A 129 -3.99 -3.52 -1.46
N TYR A 130 -3.32 -2.41 -1.76
CA TYR A 130 -2.61 -1.62 -0.77
C TYR A 130 -3.20 -0.23 -0.69
N GLN A 131 -3.31 0.32 0.52
CA GLN A 131 -3.65 1.73 0.74
C GLN A 131 -2.67 2.35 1.73
N LEU A 132 -2.34 3.61 1.49
CA LEU A 132 -1.59 4.46 2.42
C LEU A 132 -2.51 5.57 2.88
N LEU A 133 -2.58 5.79 4.19
CA LEU A 133 -3.44 6.81 4.79
C LEU A 133 -2.67 7.59 5.87
N PRO A 134 -2.98 8.87 6.06
CA PRO A 134 -2.46 9.65 7.17
C PRO A 134 -3.06 9.17 8.51
N ILE A 135 -2.33 9.36 9.60
CA ILE A 135 -2.95 9.36 10.94
C ILE A 135 -3.84 10.59 11.07
N VAL A 136 -5.06 10.40 11.56
CA VAL A 136 -6.09 11.43 11.67
C VAL A 136 -6.66 11.46 13.09
N SER A 137 -7.38 12.55 13.41
CA SER A 137 -8.04 12.70 14.70
C SER A 137 -8.92 11.48 15.04
N GLY A 138 -8.79 10.99 16.27
CA GLY A 138 -9.57 9.85 16.76
C GLY A 138 -8.99 8.48 16.41
N ASP A 139 -7.87 8.43 15.68
CA ASP A 139 -7.10 7.19 15.56
C ASP A 139 -6.54 6.79 16.92
N LYS A 140 -6.54 5.47 17.17
CA LYS A 140 -6.05 4.89 18.41
C LYS A 140 -5.03 3.80 18.14
N SER A 141 -4.05 3.71 19.04
CA SER A 141 -3.11 2.59 19.12
C SER A 141 -3.83 1.29 19.43
N ARG A 142 -3.14 0.15 19.31
CA ARG A 142 -3.73 -1.16 19.68
C ARG A 142 -4.11 -1.23 21.16
N GLN A 143 -3.42 -0.48 22.02
CA GLN A 143 -3.69 -0.38 23.45
C GLN A 143 -4.77 0.65 23.78
N GLY A 144 -5.40 1.27 22.78
CA GLY A 144 -6.46 2.25 22.94
C GLY A 144 -5.96 3.67 23.24
N LEU A 145 -4.66 3.94 23.11
CA LEU A 145 -4.09 5.27 23.29
C LEU A 145 -4.45 6.15 22.11
N ASP A 146 -4.78 7.42 22.36
CA ASP A 146 -4.96 8.40 21.29
C ASP A 146 -3.61 8.69 20.63
N ILE A 147 -3.53 8.47 19.32
CA ILE A 147 -2.31 8.65 18.51
C ILE A 147 -2.42 9.84 17.57
N THR A 148 -3.43 10.70 17.73
CA THR A 148 -3.61 11.92 16.92
C THR A 148 -2.38 12.81 16.93
N ALA A 149 -1.61 12.82 18.03
CA ALA A 149 -0.35 13.58 18.14
C ALA A 149 0.74 13.11 17.16
N SER A 150 0.64 11.90 16.61
CA SER A 150 1.53 11.39 15.57
C SER A 150 1.05 11.74 14.15
N SER A 151 0.00 12.57 14.01
CA SER A 151 -0.38 13.13 12.72
C SER A 151 0.78 13.92 12.11
N GLY A 152 1.08 13.67 10.84
CA GLY A 152 2.21 14.23 10.11
C GLY A 152 3.55 13.53 10.32
N THR A 153 3.71 12.73 11.38
CA THR A 153 4.92 11.94 11.66
C THR A 153 4.68 10.42 11.59
N GLY A 154 3.45 9.97 11.46
CA GLY A 154 3.10 8.57 11.27
C GLY A 154 2.00 8.38 10.23
N TYR A 155 1.80 7.12 9.84
CA TYR A 155 0.89 6.74 8.76
C TYR A 155 0.33 5.33 8.98
N LYS A 156 -0.67 4.99 8.18
CA LYS A 156 -1.31 3.68 8.17
C LYS A 156 -1.05 3.01 6.82
N ILE A 157 -0.57 1.78 6.85
CA ILE A 157 -0.51 0.89 5.70
C ILE A 157 -1.64 -0.12 5.85
N ILE A 158 -2.51 -0.21 4.85
CA ILE A 158 -3.58 -1.20 4.80
C ILE A 158 -3.28 -2.17 3.67
N VAL A 159 -3.47 -3.45 3.97
CA VAL A 159 -3.36 -4.53 2.98
C VAL A 159 -4.66 -5.31 2.99
N ASP A 160 -5.24 -5.47 1.82
CA ASP A 160 -6.42 -6.29 1.58
C ASP A 160 -6.05 -7.37 0.57
N PHE A 161 -5.94 -8.60 1.07
CA PHE A 161 -5.70 -9.82 0.31
C PHE A 161 -6.95 -10.72 0.24
N SER A 162 -8.15 -10.16 0.50
CA SER A 162 -9.42 -10.90 0.45
C SER A 162 -9.72 -11.54 -0.91
N LEU A 163 -9.12 -11.02 -1.98
CA LEU A 163 -9.25 -11.57 -3.33
C LEU A 163 -8.21 -12.67 -3.63
N ASP A 164 -7.11 -12.75 -2.87
CA ASP A 164 -6.10 -13.80 -3.04
C ASP A 164 -6.49 -15.03 -2.21
N LYS A 165 -7.18 -15.97 -2.87
CA LYS A 165 -7.62 -17.23 -2.25
C LYS A 165 -6.46 -18.03 -1.63
N THR A 166 -5.25 -17.92 -2.17
CA THR A 166 -4.10 -18.70 -1.66
C THR A 166 -3.69 -18.20 -0.29
N LEU A 167 -3.58 -16.88 -0.13
CA LEU A 167 -3.25 -16.25 1.15
C LEU A 167 -4.42 -16.32 2.12
N LEU A 168 -5.65 -16.17 1.63
CA LEU A 168 -6.86 -16.22 2.44
C LEU A 168 -7.10 -17.59 3.07
N ASN A 169 -6.86 -18.67 2.32
CA ASN A 169 -6.98 -20.05 2.84
C ASN A 169 -6.02 -20.34 4.00
N LYS A 170 -4.96 -19.53 4.14
CA LYS A 170 -3.98 -19.60 5.24
C LYS A 170 -3.84 -18.28 5.98
N SER A 171 -4.95 -17.54 6.15
CA SER A 171 -4.93 -16.17 6.66
C SER A 171 -4.26 -16.02 8.04
N ALA A 172 -4.40 -17.00 8.93
CA ALA A 172 -3.71 -16.99 10.21
C ALA A 172 -2.17 -16.95 10.09
N PHE A 173 -1.61 -17.65 9.10
CA PHE A 173 -0.17 -17.61 8.82
C PHE A 173 0.22 -16.28 8.18
N THR A 174 -0.54 -15.85 7.17
CA THR A 174 -0.35 -14.57 6.48
C THR A 174 -0.33 -13.40 7.48
N GLU A 175 -1.33 -13.32 8.35
CA GLU A 175 -1.43 -12.26 9.37
C GLU A 175 -0.30 -12.28 10.39
N ASN A 176 0.08 -13.45 10.89
CA ASN A 176 1.19 -13.55 11.83
C ASN A 176 2.46 -12.99 11.21
N ARG A 177 2.65 -13.21 9.92
CA ARG A 177 3.81 -12.72 9.20
C ARG A 177 3.79 -11.20 9.00
N TYR A 178 2.64 -10.64 8.62
CA TYR A 178 2.48 -9.18 8.57
C TYR A 178 2.57 -8.53 9.95
N LYS A 179 2.13 -9.23 11.01
CA LYS A 179 2.31 -8.79 12.39
C LYS A 179 3.79 -8.66 12.75
N GLU A 180 4.59 -9.66 12.41
CA GLU A 180 6.05 -9.61 12.63
C GLU A 180 6.69 -8.44 11.90
N ILE A 181 6.37 -8.22 10.62
CA ILE A 181 6.90 -7.10 9.86
C ILE A 181 6.46 -5.77 10.50
N CYS A 182 5.18 -5.62 10.78
CA CYS A 182 4.65 -4.39 11.36
C CYS A 182 5.26 -4.07 12.74
N GLN A 183 5.29 -5.04 13.65
CA GLN A 183 5.70 -4.80 15.04
C GLN A 183 7.22 -4.82 15.24
N ASN A 184 7.92 -5.74 14.57
CA ASN A 184 9.34 -5.96 14.83
C ASN A 184 10.24 -5.21 13.85
N GLU A 185 9.81 -5.06 12.60
CA GLU A 185 10.62 -4.36 11.58
C GLU A 185 10.24 -2.88 11.48
N LEU A 186 8.94 -2.56 11.52
CA LEU A 186 8.45 -1.19 11.39
C LEU A 186 8.13 -0.50 12.72
N PHE A 187 8.26 -1.20 13.85
CA PHE A 187 7.95 -0.68 15.18
C PHE A 187 6.54 -0.07 15.30
N GLY A 188 5.57 -0.65 14.59
CA GLY A 188 4.20 -0.19 14.48
C GLY A 188 3.18 -1.03 15.26
N ASP A 189 1.92 -0.58 15.22
CA ASP A 189 0.77 -1.30 15.76
C ASP A 189 0.03 -2.08 14.67
N PHE A 190 -0.12 -3.38 14.90
CA PHE A 190 -0.80 -4.30 13.98
C PHE A 190 -2.26 -4.53 14.37
N PHE A 191 -3.15 -4.51 13.38
CA PHE A 191 -4.59 -4.72 13.52
C PHE A 191 -5.06 -5.84 12.57
N ALA A 192 -5.36 -7.01 13.13
CA ALA A 192 -5.90 -8.18 12.42
C ALA A 192 -7.43 -8.19 12.31
N ASP A 193 -8.10 -7.31 13.05
CA ASP A 193 -9.56 -7.17 13.14
C ASP A 193 -10.05 -5.92 12.41
N TYR A 194 -9.21 -5.35 11.54
CA TYR A 194 -9.57 -4.25 10.67
C TYR A 194 -10.58 -4.73 9.61
N SER A 195 -11.72 -4.03 9.49
CA SER A 195 -12.78 -4.38 8.54
C SER A 195 -12.91 -3.37 7.39
N SER A 196 -12.84 -2.07 7.71
CA SER A 196 -12.99 -0.97 6.77
C SER A 196 -12.47 0.35 7.34
N ILE A 197 -12.45 1.38 6.51
CA ILE A 197 -12.17 2.76 6.91
C ILE A 197 -13.50 3.53 6.91
N ASN A 198 -13.71 4.40 7.91
CA ASN A 198 -14.87 5.29 7.93
C ASN A 198 -14.65 6.56 7.08
N GLN A 199 -15.65 7.44 7.01
CA GLN A 199 -15.57 8.69 6.24
C GLN A 199 -14.50 9.66 6.74
N ASN A 200 -14.05 9.52 7.99
CA ASN A 200 -13.02 10.34 8.60
C ASN A 200 -11.63 9.71 8.50
N PHE A 201 -11.47 8.63 7.73
CA PHE A 201 -10.24 7.86 7.57
C PHE A 201 -9.78 7.05 8.80
N ASN A 202 -10.62 6.90 9.83
CA ASN A 202 -10.30 6.03 10.96
C ASN A 202 -10.54 4.57 10.62
N LEU A 203 -9.77 3.69 11.26
CA LEU A 203 -9.97 2.24 11.19
C LEU A 203 -11.27 1.84 11.91
N VAL A 204 -12.09 1.04 11.23
CA VAL A 204 -13.25 0.36 11.80
C VAL A 204 -12.85 -1.07 12.16
N LEU A 205 -12.93 -1.40 13.44
CA LEU A 205 -12.59 -2.72 13.98
C LEU A 205 -13.84 -3.60 14.08
N GLY A 206 -13.63 -4.92 14.22
CA GLY A 206 -14.69 -5.93 14.29
C GLY A 206 -14.66 -6.94 13.14
N GLY A 207 -13.62 -6.87 12.30
CA GLY A 207 -13.30 -7.90 11.33
C GLY A 207 -12.73 -9.16 11.97
N SER A 208 -12.53 -10.16 11.14
CA SER A 208 -12.00 -11.47 11.49
C SER A 208 -10.85 -11.84 10.57
N LYS A 209 -10.08 -12.85 10.98
CA LYS A 209 -8.96 -13.33 10.19
C LYS A 209 -9.33 -13.85 8.81
N SER A 210 -10.57 -14.33 8.66
CA SER A 210 -11.09 -14.80 7.38
C SER A 210 -11.44 -13.67 6.41
N ASP A 211 -11.39 -12.41 6.84
CA ASP A 211 -11.73 -11.27 5.97
C ASP A 211 -10.54 -10.88 5.07
N GLY A 212 -9.33 -11.31 5.40
CA GLY A 212 -8.13 -11.06 4.59
C GLY A 212 -7.69 -9.60 4.56
N LYS A 213 -8.02 -8.84 5.61
CA LYS A 213 -7.73 -7.41 5.72
C LYS A 213 -6.91 -7.14 6.96
N ILE A 214 -5.85 -6.35 6.78
CA ILE A 214 -4.94 -5.98 7.86
C ILE A 214 -4.62 -4.50 7.78
N ALA A 215 -4.36 -3.90 8.93
CA ALA A 215 -3.81 -2.56 9.02
C ALA A 215 -2.56 -2.56 9.91
N CYS A 216 -1.56 -1.78 9.51
CA CYS A 216 -0.37 -1.49 10.29
C CYS A 216 -0.26 0.02 10.44
N ILE A 217 -0.18 0.51 11.68
CA ILE A 217 0.08 1.91 11.98
C ILE A 217 1.57 2.03 12.27
N VAL A 218 2.28 2.86 11.52
CA VAL A 218 3.72 3.06 11.64
C VAL A 218 3.99 4.46 12.17
N TYR A 219 4.88 4.56 13.15
CA TYR A 219 5.32 5.80 13.77
C TYR A 219 6.75 6.09 13.30
N LYS A 220 7.04 7.30 12.82
CA LYS A 220 8.39 7.75 12.46
C LYS A 220 8.85 8.93 13.33
#